data_AF-A0A6P4YLY7-F1
#
_entry.id   AF-A0A6P4YLY7-F1
#
_cell.length_a   1.000
_cell.length_b   1.000
_cell.length_c   1.000
_cell.angle_alpha   90.00
_cell.angle_beta   90.00
_cell.angle_gamma   90.00
#
_symmetry.space_group_name_H-M   'P 1'
#
loop_
_entity.id
_entity.type
_entity.pdbx_description
1 polymer ?
#
loop_
_entity_poly.entity_id
_entity_poly.type
_entity_poly.pdbx_seq_one_letter_code
_entity_poly.pdbx_strand_id
1 'polypeptide(L)'
;MSETITICFLHCLLGTQAEGPASPASQPGVHLTAGQQGTNTHSHTGPRQQSTSDSTLRMLLYTVLLLLPFVAYVSGQYESHSIGTCDLEPYILKLLTCDNHFFTAMRKDPEGDCGLRYKEAEFCYWKEIRGCYVDLYEGDQLNHEVSSIMTQFPSQEAFCEGTGLGPIDFSEYHTNPCDARYTEESQDCTRGLIMMYQNNHADHRLCSTYTESISCVQRVTDQYCTLDLQDFAHAWVDVHMNIDHNPFCAVITSLGNRSHSSGLLLLLALLALLYLL
;
A
#
# COMPACT_ATOMS: atom_id res chain seq x y z
N MET A 1 25.80 24.92 1.43
CA MET A 1 25.56 24.00 0.31
C MET A 1 25.23 22.68 0.97
N SER A 2 23.93 22.45 1.20
CA SER A 2 23.43 21.25 1.85
C SER A 2 22.85 20.41 0.73
N GLU A 3 23.49 19.29 0.41
CA GLU A 3 22.97 18.31 -0.53
C GLU A 3 21.87 17.54 0.21
N THR A 4 20.62 17.94 0.00
CA THR A 4 19.45 17.22 0.50
C THR A 4 19.30 15.97 -0.36
N ILE A 5 19.84 14.84 0.12
CA ILE A 5 19.67 13.51 -0.46
C ILE A 5 18.62 12.80 0.39
N THR A 6 17.37 12.84 -0.04
CA THR A 6 16.30 11.98 0.51
C THR A 6 15.48 11.54 -0.68
N ILE A 7 15.82 10.34 -1.16
CA ILE A 7 15.62 9.96 -2.54
C ILE A 7 14.23 9.39 -2.75
N CYS A 8 13.49 10.06 -3.64
CA CYS A 8 12.66 9.54 -4.74
C CYS A 8 12.40 8.02 -4.86
N PHE A 9 11.85 7.36 -3.84
CA PHE A 9 11.38 5.96 -3.91
C PHE A 9 10.27 5.69 -4.95
N LEU A 10 9.77 6.73 -5.60
CA LEU A 10 8.53 6.70 -6.38
C LEU A 10 8.66 7.10 -7.84
N HIS A 11 9.74 7.77 -8.23
CA HIS A 11 9.83 8.33 -9.56
C HIS A 11 9.93 7.26 -10.67
N CYS A 12 10.29 6.01 -10.31
CA CYS A 12 10.24 4.88 -11.24
C CYS A 12 8.88 4.16 -11.30
N LEU A 13 8.06 4.18 -10.24
CA LEU A 13 6.82 3.37 -10.22
C LEU A 13 5.65 4.03 -10.97
N LEU A 14 5.65 5.35 -11.06
CA LEU A 14 4.70 6.10 -11.91
C LEU A 14 5.20 6.24 -13.37
N GLY A 15 6.41 5.75 -13.65
CA GLY A 15 7.16 6.02 -14.88
C GLY A 15 7.14 4.93 -15.94
N THR A 16 6.25 3.93 -15.89
CA THR A 16 5.94 3.08 -17.05
C THR A 16 4.48 2.61 -17.00
N GLN A 17 3.53 3.53 -17.17
CA GLN A 17 2.34 3.13 -17.93
C GLN A 17 2.82 2.81 -19.35
N ALA A 18 3.16 1.54 -19.58
CA ALA A 18 3.29 1.02 -20.92
C ALA A 18 1.97 1.35 -21.62
N GLU A 19 2.02 2.23 -22.62
CA GLU A 19 0.92 2.43 -23.55
C GLU A 19 0.57 1.05 -24.14
N GLY A 20 -0.46 0.42 -23.59
CA GLY A 20 -1.00 -0.81 -24.14
C GLY A 20 -1.43 -0.56 -25.59
N PRO A 21 -1.25 -1.53 -26.50
CA PRO A 21 -1.63 -1.37 -27.89
C PRO A 21 -3.11 -1.01 -27.97
N ALA A 22 -3.39 0.12 -28.62
CA ALA A 22 -4.72 0.64 -28.87
C ALA A 22 -5.65 -0.47 -29.40
N SER A 23 -6.68 -0.78 -28.62
CA SER A 23 -7.74 -1.70 -29.05
C SER A 23 -8.64 -1.00 -30.06
N PRO A 24 -8.99 -1.65 -31.19
CA PRO A 24 -9.70 -1.02 -32.28
C PRO A 24 -11.18 -0.78 -31.95
N ALA A 25 -11.64 0.39 -32.42
CA ALA A 25 -13.01 0.89 -32.48
C ALA A 25 -14.10 -0.19 -32.62
N SER A 26 -15.03 -0.19 -31.66
CA SER A 26 -16.33 -0.85 -31.77
C SER A 26 -17.28 -0.01 -32.63
N GLN A 27 -17.81 -0.62 -33.69
CA GLN A 27 -18.87 -0.05 -34.53
C GLN A 27 -20.24 -0.09 -33.84
N PRO A 28 -21.18 0.79 -34.22
CA PRO A 28 -22.52 0.83 -33.65
C PRO A 28 -23.54 0.02 -34.47
N GLY A 29 -24.52 -0.53 -33.76
CA GLY A 29 -25.89 -0.60 -34.26
C GLY A 29 -26.47 -1.99 -34.50
N VAL A 30 -27.51 -2.34 -33.73
CA VAL A 30 -28.68 -3.06 -34.25
C VAL A 30 -29.94 -2.53 -33.55
N HIS A 31 -30.82 -1.96 -34.36
CA HIS A 31 -32.22 -1.65 -34.06
C HIS A 31 -33.00 -2.94 -33.77
N LEU A 32 -33.76 -2.99 -32.68
CA LEU A 32 -34.80 -4.01 -32.47
C LEU A 32 -36.19 -3.38 -32.45
N THR A 33 -37.02 -3.91 -33.34
CA THR A 33 -38.38 -3.51 -33.68
C THR A 33 -39.37 -3.92 -32.61
N ALA A 34 -40.24 -2.99 -32.21
CA ALA A 34 -41.41 -3.25 -31.40
C ALA A 34 -42.51 -3.94 -32.23
N GLY A 35 -43.10 -4.99 -31.66
CA GLY A 35 -44.34 -5.56 -32.16
C GLY A 35 -44.81 -6.69 -31.29
N GLN A 36 -45.88 -6.47 -30.51
CA GLN A 36 -47.03 -7.38 -30.50
C GLN A 36 -48.23 -6.82 -29.71
N GLN A 37 -49.38 -6.91 -30.38
CA GLN A 37 -50.75 -6.66 -29.93
C GLN A 37 -51.37 -7.94 -29.33
N GLY A 38 -52.38 -7.75 -28.48
CA GLY A 38 -53.43 -8.73 -28.16
C GLY A 38 -53.11 -9.59 -26.93
N THR A 39 -54.02 -9.92 -26.03
CA THR A 39 -55.49 -9.89 -26.03
C THR A 39 -55.95 -10.02 -24.57
N ASN A 40 -57.04 -9.32 -24.23
CA ASN A 40 -57.75 -9.47 -22.95
C ASN A 40 -58.50 -10.80 -22.90
N THR A 41 -58.33 -11.54 -21.81
CA THR A 41 -59.26 -12.60 -21.40
C THR A 41 -59.41 -12.60 -19.89
N HIS A 42 -60.61 -12.20 -19.45
CA HIS A 42 -61.09 -12.36 -18.09
C HIS A 42 -61.40 -13.83 -17.82
N SER A 43 -60.81 -14.39 -16.77
CA SER A 43 -61.26 -15.63 -16.14
C SER A 43 -61.20 -15.50 -14.62
N HIS A 44 -62.38 -15.59 -14.00
CA HIS A 44 -62.58 -15.74 -12.56
C HIS A 44 -62.13 -17.13 -12.13
N THR A 45 -61.17 -17.21 -11.20
CA THR A 45 -60.82 -18.44 -10.47
C THR A 45 -60.69 -18.15 -8.99
N GLY A 46 -61.30 -19.04 -8.19
CA GLY A 46 -61.52 -18.91 -6.75
C GLY A 46 -60.26 -18.92 -5.88
N PRO A 47 -60.44 -18.82 -4.55
CA PRO A 47 -59.35 -18.60 -3.60
C PRO A 47 -58.46 -19.84 -3.53
N ARG A 48 -57.39 -19.82 -4.31
CA ARG A 48 -56.29 -20.79 -4.27
C ARG A 48 -55.45 -20.45 -3.06
N GLN A 49 -55.30 -21.39 -2.12
CA GLN A 49 -54.30 -21.27 -1.05
C GLN A 49 -52.94 -20.97 -1.69
N GLN A 50 -52.52 -19.72 -1.53
CA GLN A 50 -51.33 -19.17 -2.16
C GLN A 50 -50.13 -19.79 -1.47
N SER A 51 -49.46 -20.69 -2.19
CA SER A 51 -48.22 -21.33 -1.78
C SER A 51 -47.20 -20.25 -1.42
N THR A 52 -46.89 -20.13 -0.13
CA THR A 52 -45.91 -19.20 0.43
C THR A 52 -44.49 -19.43 -0.11
N SER A 53 -44.26 -20.53 -0.83
CA SER A 53 -42.98 -20.90 -1.44
C SER A 53 -42.51 -19.99 -2.58
N ASP A 54 -43.41 -19.35 -3.36
CA ASP A 54 -43.02 -18.51 -4.51
C ASP A 54 -42.51 -17.12 -4.09
N SER A 55 -42.98 -16.61 -2.94
CA SER A 55 -42.56 -15.27 -2.47
C SER A 55 -41.14 -15.26 -1.92
N THR A 56 -40.71 -16.34 -1.25
CA THR A 56 -39.35 -16.46 -0.69
C THR A 56 -38.30 -16.58 -1.80
N LEU A 57 -38.60 -17.34 -2.86
CA LEU A 57 -37.69 -17.51 -4.00
C LEU A 57 -37.43 -16.18 -4.73
N ARG A 58 -38.48 -15.37 -4.92
CA ARG A 58 -38.37 -14.05 -5.56
C ARG A 58 -37.55 -13.09 -4.71
N MET A 59 -37.76 -13.06 -3.39
CA MET A 59 -36.96 -12.26 -2.46
C MET A 59 -35.48 -12.64 -2.52
N LEU A 60 -35.14 -13.94 -2.49
CA LEU A 60 -33.76 -14.41 -2.61
C LEU A 60 -33.12 -14.00 -3.95
N LEU A 61 -33.86 -14.13 -5.06
CA LEU A 61 -33.37 -13.74 -6.37
C LEU A 61 -33.04 -12.23 -6.43
N TYR A 62 -33.91 -11.37 -5.89
CA TYR A 62 -33.67 -9.93 -5.84
C TYR A 62 -32.48 -9.58 -4.94
N THR A 63 -32.33 -10.24 -3.80
CA THR A 63 -31.18 -10.04 -2.91
C THR A 63 -29.87 -10.41 -3.61
N VAL A 64 -29.81 -11.56 -4.29
CA VAL A 64 -28.62 -11.96 -5.04
C VAL A 64 -28.32 -10.99 -6.19
N LEU A 65 -29.34 -10.58 -6.95
CA LEU A 65 -29.18 -9.63 -8.06
C LEU A 65 -28.73 -8.24 -7.59
N LEU A 66 -29.11 -7.81 -6.39
CA LEU A 66 -28.67 -6.54 -5.79
C LEU A 66 -27.26 -6.64 -5.17
N LEU A 67 -26.90 -7.78 -4.60
CA LEU A 67 -25.59 -7.98 -3.99
C LEU A 67 -24.47 -8.18 -5.01
N LEU A 68 -24.73 -8.82 -6.15
CA LEU A 68 -23.71 -9.03 -7.20
C LEU A 68 -23.01 -7.74 -7.68
N PRO A 69 -23.72 -6.65 -8.06
CA PRO A 69 -23.06 -5.41 -8.47
C PRO A 69 -22.37 -4.71 -7.30
N PHE A 70 -22.89 -4.84 -6.07
CA PHE A 70 -22.22 -4.30 -4.89
C PHE A 70 -20.90 -5.03 -4.60
N VAL A 71 -20.90 -6.37 -4.65
CA VAL A 71 -19.69 -7.18 -4.50
C VAL A 71 -18.72 -6.90 -5.63
N ALA A 72 -19.16 -6.84 -6.88
CA ALA A 72 -18.33 -6.51 -8.04
C ALA A 72 -17.74 -5.09 -7.94
N TYR A 73 -18.53 -4.13 -7.46
CA TYR A 73 -18.07 -2.77 -7.20
C TYR A 73 -17.02 -2.73 -6.09
N VAL A 74 -17.27 -3.37 -4.95
CA VAL A 74 -16.33 -3.42 -3.82
C VAL A 74 -15.05 -4.16 -4.20
N SER A 75 -15.15 -5.24 -4.97
CA SER A 75 -13.97 -6.00 -5.43
C SER A 75 -13.20 -5.27 -6.54
N GLY A 76 -13.87 -4.43 -7.34
CA GLY A 76 -13.25 -3.67 -8.43
C GLY A 76 -12.56 -2.37 -7.97
N GLN A 77 -12.75 -1.96 -6.72
CA GLN A 77 -12.07 -0.80 -6.13
C GLN A 77 -10.74 -1.15 -5.45
N TYR A 78 -10.44 -2.44 -5.30
CA TYR A 78 -9.11 -2.88 -4.88
C TYR A 78 -8.20 -2.97 -6.11
N GLU A 79 -7.79 -1.82 -6.63
CA GLU A 79 -6.54 -1.78 -7.40
C GLU A 79 -5.42 -2.02 -6.40
N SER A 80 -5.00 -3.28 -6.26
CA SER A 80 -3.80 -3.60 -5.49
C SER A 80 -2.63 -2.98 -6.24
N HIS A 81 -2.03 -1.93 -5.67
CA HIS A 81 -0.74 -1.45 -6.14
C HIS A 81 0.24 -2.62 -6.15
N SER A 82 0.86 -2.87 -7.30
CA SER A 82 1.85 -3.93 -7.47
C SER A 82 3.20 -3.31 -7.82
N ILE A 83 4.27 -3.88 -7.28
CA ILE A 83 5.65 -3.58 -7.68
C ILE A 83 6.18 -4.82 -8.40
N GLY A 84 6.38 -4.69 -9.71
CA GLY A 84 6.66 -5.84 -10.55
C GLY A 84 5.55 -6.89 -10.41
N THR A 85 5.90 -8.09 -9.96
CA THR A 85 4.96 -9.19 -9.68
C THR A 85 4.53 -9.30 -8.21
N CYS A 86 5.00 -8.41 -7.34
CA CYS A 86 4.68 -8.42 -5.92
C CYS A 86 3.54 -7.45 -5.57
N ASP A 87 2.72 -7.83 -4.59
CA ASP A 87 1.81 -6.91 -3.91
C ASP A 87 2.60 -5.88 -3.10
N LEU A 88 2.12 -4.62 -3.08
CA LEU A 88 2.83 -3.51 -2.46
C LEU A 88 3.06 -3.68 -0.94
N GLU A 89 2.01 -3.94 -0.16
CA GLU A 89 2.14 -4.03 1.30
C GLU A 89 3.12 -5.14 1.74
N PRO A 90 3.02 -6.39 1.25
CA PRO A 90 4.02 -7.43 1.54
C PRO A 90 5.44 -7.07 1.10
N TYR A 91 5.58 -6.36 -0.02
CA TYR A 91 6.88 -5.87 -0.48
C TYR A 91 7.48 -4.86 0.50
N ILE A 92 6.73 -3.83 0.92
CA ILE A 92 7.22 -2.82 1.86
C ILE A 92 7.62 -3.48 3.19
N LEU A 93 6.80 -4.40 3.70
CA LEU A 93 7.11 -5.15 4.92
C LEU A 93 8.43 -5.93 4.85
N LYS A 94 8.79 -6.46 3.68
CA LYS A 94 10.07 -7.13 3.47
C LYS A 94 11.24 -6.14 3.50
N LEU A 95 11.10 -4.96 2.90
CA LEU A 95 12.11 -3.90 2.98
C LEU A 95 12.31 -3.41 4.42
N LEU A 96 11.21 -3.17 5.14
CA LEU A 96 11.24 -2.83 6.56
C LEU A 96 11.93 -3.90 7.43
N THR A 97 11.90 -5.16 7.00
CA THR A 97 12.65 -6.23 7.67
C THR A 97 14.16 -6.08 7.47
N CYS A 98 14.60 -5.58 6.32
CA CYS A 98 16.00 -5.23 6.08
C CYS A 98 16.45 -4.05 6.96
N ASP A 99 15.63 -3.00 7.08
CA ASP A 99 15.87 -1.87 8.01
C ASP A 99 16.03 -2.36 9.45
N ASN A 100 15.09 -3.20 9.91
CA ASN A 100 15.13 -3.82 11.24
C ASN A 100 16.44 -4.56 11.50
N HIS A 101 16.93 -5.30 10.51
CA HIS A 101 18.18 -6.05 10.64
C HIS A 101 19.35 -5.09 10.83
N PHE A 102 19.43 -4.02 10.03
CA PHE A 102 20.44 -2.98 10.16
C PHE A 102 20.41 -2.32 11.54
N PHE A 103 19.28 -1.72 11.94
CA PHE A 103 19.18 -0.98 13.20
C PHE A 103 19.35 -1.90 14.42
N THR A 104 18.90 -3.16 14.33
CA THR A 104 19.16 -4.14 15.40
C THR A 104 20.65 -4.47 15.52
N ALA A 105 21.36 -4.59 14.39
CA ALA A 105 22.81 -4.81 14.42
C ALA A 105 23.54 -3.60 15.01
N MET A 106 23.20 -2.39 14.59
CA MET A 106 23.78 -1.15 15.13
C MET A 106 23.49 -0.95 16.62
N ARG A 107 22.31 -1.33 17.10
CA ARG A 107 21.99 -1.29 18.54
C ARG A 107 22.79 -2.31 19.35
N LYS A 108 23.04 -3.50 18.79
CA LYS A 108 23.81 -4.57 19.48
C LYS A 108 25.30 -4.24 19.52
N ASP A 109 25.79 -3.54 18.51
CA ASP A 109 27.20 -3.17 18.36
C ASP A 109 27.32 -1.70 17.90
N PRO A 110 27.11 -0.72 18.82
CA PRO A 110 27.05 0.71 18.47
C PRO A 110 28.33 1.29 17.90
N GLU A 111 29.47 0.70 18.26
CA GLU A 111 30.81 1.06 17.78
C GLU A 111 31.25 0.21 16.57
N GLY A 112 30.38 -0.68 16.09
CA GLY A 112 30.65 -1.56 14.97
C GLY A 112 30.80 -0.82 13.63
N ASP A 113 31.33 -1.52 12.64
CA ASP A 113 31.48 -0.98 11.28
C ASP A 113 30.10 -0.79 10.62
N CYS A 114 29.60 0.44 10.67
CA CYS A 114 28.32 0.80 10.06
C CYS A 114 28.31 0.54 8.54
N GLY A 115 29.43 0.75 7.84
CA GLY A 115 29.51 0.51 6.41
C GLY A 115 29.35 -0.96 6.05
N LEU A 116 29.89 -1.86 6.87
CA LEU A 116 29.64 -3.29 6.75
C LEU A 116 28.15 -3.62 6.97
N ARG A 117 27.52 -3.07 8.02
CA ARG A 117 26.09 -3.27 8.29
C ARG A 117 25.20 -2.73 7.18
N TYR A 118 25.55 -1.59 6.61
CA TYR A 118 24.83 -1.01 5.49
C TYR A 118 24.90 -1.93 4.26
N LYS A 119 26.08 -2.48 3.92
CA LYS A 119 26.20 -3.45 2.80
C LYS A 119 25.35 -4.71 3.01
N GLU A 120 25.23 -5.18 4.25
CA GLU A 120 24.32 -6.28 4.59
C GLU A 120 22.85 -5.91 4.32
N ALA A 121 22.45 -4.68 4.67
CA ALA A 121 21.10 -4.14 4.41
C ALA A 121 20.86 -3.90 2.90
N GLU A 122 21.81 -3.30 2.21
CA GLU A 122 21.79 -3.05 0.76
C GLU A 122 21.59 -4.35 -0.02
N PHE A 123 22.33 -5.40 0.33
CA PHE A 123 22.15 -6.72 -0.25
C PHE A 123 20.77 -7.32 0.05
N CYS A 124 20.23 -7.08 1.25
CA CYS A 124 18.87 -7.48 1.62
C CYS A 124 17.83 -6.80 0.71
N TYR A 125 17.87 -5.46 0.56
CA TYR A 125 16.96 -4.75 -0.36
C TYR A 125 17.08 -5.26 -1.79
N TRP A 126 18.31 -5.38 -2.30
CA TRP A 126 18.56 -5.86 -3.66
C TRP A 126 17.90 -7.22 -3.91
N LYS A 127 17.98 -8.14 -2.94
CA LYS A 127 17.37 -9.46 -3.02
C LYS A 127 15.84 -9.38 -3.04
N GLU A 128 15.24 -8.61 -2.14
CA GLU A 128 13.77 -8.49 -2.06
C GLU A 128 13.20 -7.79 -3.30
N ILE A 129 13.85 -6.75 -3.81
CA ILE A 129 13.47 -6.07 -5.06
C ILE A 129 13.61 -7.03 -6.24
N ARG A 130 14.76 -7.67 -6.40
CA ARG A 130 14.98 -8.63 -7.49
C ARG A 130 13.90 -9.71 -7.53
N GLY A 131 13.49 -10.21 -6.37
CA GLY A 131 12.44 -11.21 -6.26
C GLY A 131 11.11 -10.81 -6.92
N CYS A 132 10.80 -9.50 -6.95
CA CYS A 132 9.59 -8.98 -7.57
C CYS A 132 9.70 -8.70 -9.07
N TYR A 133 10.90 -8.74 -9.64
CA TYR A 133 11.14 -8.39 -11.04
C TYR A 133 11.71 -9.54 -11.88
N VAL A 134 12.08 -10.67 -11.24
CA VAL A 134 12.74 -11.81 -11.91
C VAL A 134 11.89 -12.46 -13.01
N ASP A 135 10.57 -12.39 -12.91
CA ASP A 135 9.65 -12.94 -13.92
C ASP A 135 9.36 -11.95 -15.07
N LEU A 136 9.77 -10.68 -14.92
CA LEU A 136 9.53 -9.62 -15.90
C LEU A 136 10.76 -9.32 -16.75
N TYR A 137 11.95 -9.52 -16.19
CA TYR A 137 13.22 -9.19 -16.83
C TYR A 137 14.25 -10.31 -16.66
N GLU A 138 15.15 -10.45 -17.62
CA GLU A 138 16.22 -11.45 -17.59
C GLU A 138 17.61 -10.78 -17.64
N GLY A 139 18.62 -11.50 -17.13
CA GLY A 139 20.04 -11.14 -17.29
C GLY A 139 20.38 -9.71 -16.87
N ASP A 140 21.04 -8.98 -17.76
CA ASP A 140 21.51 -7.61 -17.52
C ASP A 140 20.37 -6.60 -17.39
N GLN A 141 19.22 -6.85 -18.04
CA GLN A 141 18.07 -5.95 -17.94
C GLN A 141 17.48 -5.98 -16.52
N LEU A 142 17.36 -7.18 -15.93
CA LEU A 142 16.94 -7.32 -14.53
C LEU A 142 17.92 -6.62 -13.59
N ASN A 143 19.23 -6.78 -13.80
CA ASN A 143 20.24 -6.12 -12.96
C ASN A 143 20.17 -4.60 -13.10
N HIS A 144 19.95 -4.08 -14.31
CA HIS A 144 19.80 -2.66 -14.57
C HIS A 144 18.57 -2.09 -13.85
N GLU A 145 17.42 -2.75 -13.98
CA GLU A 145 16.17 -2.32 -13.34
C GLU A 145 16.32 -2.30 -11.81
N VAL A 146 16.78 -3.40 -11.22
CA VAL A 146 17.02 -3.47 -9.76
C VAL A 146 18.02 -2.40 -9.32
N SER A 147 19.10 -2.16 -10.08
CA SER A 147 20.07 -1.12 -9.74
C SER A 147 19.48 0.29 -9.82
N SER A 148 18.63 0.57 -10.81
CA SER A 148 17.91 1.85 -10.95
C SER A 148 16.92 2.09 -9.81
N ILE A 149 16.34 1.03 -9.23
CA ILE A 149 15.52 1.13 -8.03
C ILE A 149 16.41 1.33 -6.80
N MET A 150 17.54 0.62 -6.71
CA MET A 150 18.48 0.73 -5.58
C MET A 150 19.07 2.13 -5.42
N THR A 151 19.21 2.92 -6.50
CA THR A 151 19.65 4.32 -6.37
C THR A 151 18.67 5.19 -5.59
N GLN A 152 17.46 4.68 -5.31
CA GLN A 152 16.43 5.38 -4.55
C GLN A 152 16.50 5.12 -3.04
N PHE A 153 17.36 4.22 -2.61
CA PHE A 153 17.54 3.95 -1.19
C PHE A 153 18.49 4.97 -0.55
N PRO A 154 18.30 5.30 0.74
CA PRO A 154 19.23 6.17 1.44
C PRO A 154 20.66 5.65 1.34
N SER A 155 21.61 6.57 1.16
CA SER A 155 23.03 6.22 1.05
C SER A 155 23.57 5.60 2.35
N GLN A 156 24.76 5.01 2.27
CA GLN A 156 25.48 4.53 3.46
C GLN A 156 25.61 5.61 4.52
N GLU A 157 25.99 6.83 4.13
CA GLU A 157 26.11 7.97 5.03
C GLU A 157 24.76 8.28 5.68
N ALA A 158 23.67 8.28 4.92
CA ALA A 158 22.34 8.55 5.45
C ALA A 158 21.86 7.51 6.47
N PHE A 159 22.16 6.23 6.27
CA PHE A 159 21.89 5.17 7.25
C PHE A 159 22.75 5.31 8.49
N CYS A 160 24.05 5.57 8.31
CA CYS A 160 25.00 5.65 9.42
C CYS A 160 24.79 6.89 10.29
N GLU A 161 24.43 8.01 9.68
CA GLU A 161 24.12 9.26 10.39
C GLU A 161 22.65 9.34 10.81
N GLY A 162 21.82 8.37 10.42
CA GLY A 162 20.39 8.35 10.70
C GLY A 162 19.59 9.42 9.96
N THR A 163 20.18 10.18 9.03
CA THR A 163 19.43 11.15 8.21
C THR A 163 18.41 10.46 7.29
N GLY A 164 18.61 9.17 7.00
CA GLY A 164 17.60 8.31 6.35
C GLY A 164 16.37 7.98 7.21
N LEU A 165 16.37 8.32 8.51
CA LEU A 165 15.19 8.27 9.38
C LEU A 165 14.32 9.53 9.25
N GLY A 166 14.74 10.47 8.40
CA GLY A 166 14.00 11.68 8.10
C GLY A 166 12.67 11.43 7.38
N PRO A 167 11.82 12.45 7.29
CA PRO A 167 10.59 12.37 6.51
C PRO A 167 10.90 12.21 5.01
N ILE A 168 9.92 11.71 4.25
CA ILE A 168 10.02 11.61 2.79
C ILE A 168 10.09 13.03 2.22
N ASP A 169 11.05 13.27 1.34
CA ASP A 169 11.13 14.53 0.60
C ASP A 169 10.25 14.45 -0.66
N PHE A 170 9.19 15.25 -0.68
CA PHE A 170 8.27 15.34 -1.81
C PHE A 170 8.68 16.39 -2.86
N SER A 171 9.79 17.11 -2.66
CA SER A 171 10.22 18.19 -3.56
C SER A 171 10.63 17.71 -4.95
N GLU A 172 11.08 16.46 -5.07
CA GLU A 172 11.49 15.86 -6.33
C GLU A 172 10.32 15.29 -7.15
N TYR A 173 9.09 15.35 -6.65
CA TYR A 173 7.91 14.86 -7.36
C TYR A 173 7.48 15.86 -8.43
N HIS A 174 7.18 15.36 -9.64
CA HIS A 174 6.68 16.18 -10.76
C HIS A 174 5.56 17.14 -10.36
N THR A 175 4.68 16.68 -9.47
CA THR A 175 3.70 17.51 -8.77
C THR A 175 3.93 17.33 -7.28
N ASN A 176 4.69 18.23 -6.65
CA ASN A 176 4.83 18.23 -5.20
C ASN A 176 3.43 18.35 -4.56
N PRO A 177 2.92 17.29 -3.90
CA PRO A 177 1.58 17.30 -3.31
C PRO A 177 1.51 18.12 -2.02
N CYS A 178 2.65 18.66 -1.55
CA CYS A 178 2.79 19.30 -0.26
C CYS A 178 3.08 20.80 -0.36
N ASP A 179 2.57 21.56 0.62
CA ASP A 179 2.91 22.95 0.86
C ASP A 179 4.38 23.10 1.27
N ALA A 180 4.97 24.28 1.01
CA ALA A 180 6.38 24.55 1.30
C ALA A 180 6.75 24.38 2.79
N ARG A 181 5.78 24.49 3.71
CA ARG A 181 5.99 24.27 5.15
C ARG A 181 6.23 22.81 5.53
N TYR A 182 5.79 21.85 4.70
CA TYR A 182 5.95 20.43 4.98
C TYR A 182 7.42 20.07 5.25
N THR A 183 8.36 20.52 4.41
CA THR A 183 9.77 20.16 4.55
C THR A 183 10.36 20.60 5.88
N GLU A 184 10.12 21.85 6.29
CA GLU A 184 10.65 22.37 7.56
C GLU A 184 9.99 21.69 8.76
N GLU A 185 8.67 21.59 8.79
CA GLU A 185 7.94 21.04 9.94
C GLU A 185 8.15 19.52 10.09
N SER A 186 8.30 18.79 8.99
CA SER A 186 8.58 17.34 9.03
C SER A 186 10.03 17.06 9.45
N GLN A 187 10.99 17.89 9.06
CA GLN A 187 12.37 17.81 9.57
C GLN A 187 12.44 18.12 11.06
N ASP A 188 11.65 19.08 11.54
CA ASP A 188 11.52 19.38 12.97
C ASP A 188 11.05 18.16 13.77
N CYS A 189 10.11 17.38 13.23
CA CYS A 189 9.61 16.15 13.86
C CYS A 189 10.71 15.11 14.10
N THR A 190 11.67 14.95 13.18
CA THR A 190 12.68 13.87 13.24
C THR A 190 14.04 14.33 13.79
N ARG A 191 14.27 15.64 13.92
CA ARG A 191 15.56 16.20 14.40
C ARG A 191 16.04 15.58 15.72
N GLY A 192 15.13 15.46 16.70
CA GLY A 192 15.47 14.90 18.01
C GLY A 192 15.85 13.42 17.94
N LEU A 193 15.16 12.65 17.10
CA LEU A 193 15.48 11.24 16.83
C LEU A 193 16.86 11.10 16.18
N ILE A 194 17.13 11.87 15.12
CA ILE A 194 18.41 11.82 14.39
C ILE A 194 19.58 12.15 15.33
N MET A 195 19.48 13.24 16.09
CA MET A 195 20.50 13.62 17.07
C MET A 195 20.71 12.54 18.14
N MET A 196 19.63 11.90 18.61
CA MET A 196 19.72 10.83 19.59
C MET A 196 20.43 9.59 19.01
N TYR A 197 20.09 9.23 17.77
CA TYR A 197 20.69 8.10 17.06
C TYR A 197 22.19 8.33 16.85
N GLN A 198 22.57 9.48 16.29
CA GLN A 198 23.98 9.85 16.06
C GLN A 198 24.81 9.85 17.34
N ASN A 199 24.22 10.24 18.47
CA ASN A 199 24.91 10.26 19.75
C ASN A 199 25.08 8.85 20.34
N ASN A 200 24.09 7.97 20.18
CA ASN A 200 24.15 6.60 20.69
C ASN A 200 23.13 5.70 19.98
N HIS A 201 23.61 4.84 19.07
CA HIS A 201 22.79 3.86 18.35
C HIS A 201 22.06 2.85 19.27
N ALA A 202 22.49 2.72 20.53
CA ALA A 202 21.84 1.88 21.53
C ALA A 202 21.02 2.64 22.58
N ASP A 203 20.69 3.92 22.36
CA ASP A 203 19.82 4.64 23.29
C ASP A 203 18.42 3.99 23.32
N HIS A 204 18.04 3.45 24.48
CA HIS A 204 16.75 2.79 24.69
C HIS A 204 15.55 3.71 24.42
N ARG A 205 15.74 5.03 24.46
CA ARG A 205 14.70 6.02 24.14
C ARG A 205 14.44 6.15 22.64
N LEU A 206 15.28 5.57 21.78
CA LEU A 206 15.07 5.58 20.32
C LEU A 206 13.72 4.95 19.94
N CYS A 207 13.30 3.90 20.64
CA CYS A 207 11.99 3.25 20.42
C CYS A 207 10.83 4.26 20.62
N SER A 208 10.69 4.88 21.79
CA SER A 208 9.60 5.85 22.00
C SER A 208 9.74 7.10 21.13
N THR A 209 10.96 7.61 20.98
CA THR A 209 11.24 8.82 20.18
C THR A 209 10.92 8.60 18.70
N TYR A 210 11.19 7.41 18.16
CA TYR A 210 10.81 7.07 16.80
C TYR A 210 9.29 7.09 16.61
N THR A 211 8.55 6.42 17.48
CA THR A 211 7.06 6.43 17.43
C THR A 211 6.49 7.84 17.51
N GLU A 212 7.03 8.69 18.40
CA GLU A 212 6.64 10.10 18.50
C GLU A 212 6.98 10.89 17.21
N SER A 213 8.15 10.66 16.64
CA SER A 213 8.62 11.32 15.42
C SER A 213 7.76 10.94 14.21
N ILE A 214 7.47 9.65 14.01
CA ILE A 214 6.60 9.19 12.92
C ILE A 214 5.18 9.72 13.09
N SER A 215 4.63 9.70 14.31
CA SER A 215 3.31 10.29 14.60
C SER A 215 3.27 11.80 14.32
N CYS A 216 4.39 12.50 14.57
CA CYS A 216 4.54 13.91 14.25
C CYS A 216 4.55 14.12 12.73
N VAL A 217 5.40 13.37 12.00
CA VAL A 217 5.49 13.45 10.54
C VAL A 217 4.14 13.15 9.89
N GLN A 218 3.41 12.12 10.34
CA GLN A 218 2.09 11.80 9.81
C GLN A 218 1.13 12.99 9.92
N ARG A 219 1.05 13.66 11.08
CA ARG A 219 0.20 14.85 11.23
C ARG A 219 0.62 16.00 10.32
N VAL A 220 1.93 16.21 10.14
CA VAL A 220 2.45 17.25 9.24
C VAL A 220 2.10 16.90 7.78
N THR A 221 2.21 15.63 7.39
CA THR A 221 1.77 15.13 6.08
C THR A 221 0.27 15.38 5.87
N ASP A 222 -0.57 14.98 6.83
CA ASP A 222 -2.03 15.18 6.76
C ASP A 222 -2.42 16.67 6.67
N GLN A 223 -1.63 17.54 7.30
CA GLN A 223 -1.91 18.98 7.35
C GLN A 223 -1.44 19.72 6.09
N TYR A 224 -0.31 19.32 5.51
CA TYR A 224 0.35 20.09 4.46
C TYR A 224 0.38 19.40 3.11
N CYS A 225 -0.02 18.14 3.01
CA CYS A 225 -0.03 17.38 1.77
C CYS A 225 -1.45 17.01 1.34
N THR A 226 -1.67 16.97 0.02
CA THR A 226 -2.87 16.38 -0.60
C THR A 226 -2.41 15.17 -1.40
N LEU A 227 -2.39 14.01 -0.77
CA LEU A 227 -2.02 12.75 -1.42
C LEU A 227 -3.26 12.11 -2.04
N ASP A 228 -3.21 11.75 -3.33
CA ASP A 228 -4.30 10.99 -3.94
C ASP A 228 -4.27 9.55 -3.39
N LEU A 229 -5.45 8.98 -3.14
CA LEU A 229 -5.59 7.60 -2.66
C LEU A 229 -4.97 6.59 -3.62
N GLN A 230 -4.91 6.93 -4.91
CA GLN A 230 -4.31 6.11 -5.95
C GLN A 230 -2.79 6.27 -6.07
N ASP A 231 -2.19 7.27 -5.41
CA ASP A 231 -0.76 7.47 -5.49
C ASP A 231 -0.04 6.46 -4.61
N PHE A 232 1.03 5.87 -5.14
CA PHE A 232 1.91 5.04 -4.33
C PHE A 232 2.43 5.80 -3.10
N ALA A 233 2.58 7.14 -3.19
CA ALA A 233 3.05 7.95 -2.07
C ALA A 233 2.08 7.84 -0.89
N HIS A 234 0.78 7.83 -1.17
CA HIS A 234 -0.24 7.58 -0.18
C HIS A 234 -0.13 6.16 0.39
N ALA A 235 0.02 5.15 -0.47
CA ALA A 235 0.16 3.77 0.00
C ALA A 235 1.44 3.54 0.82
N TRP A 236 2.56 4.18 0.46
CA TRP A 236 3.79 4.12 1.22
C TRP A 236 3.65 4.86 2.56
N VAL A 237 3.06 6.05 2.58
CA VAL A 237 2.77 6.77 3.83
C VAL A 237 1.86 5.93 4.73
N ASP A 238 0.80 5.34 4.17
CA ASP A 238 -0.13 4.48 4.90
C ASP A 238 0.59 3.26 5.48
N VAL A 239 1.32 2.51 4.66
CA VAL A 239 2.02 1.30 5.09
C VAL A 239 3.20 1.63 6.03
N HIS A 240 3.98 2.67 5.77
CA HIS A 240 5.14 3.02 6.58
C HIS A 240 4.77 3.69 7.91
N MET A 241 3.72 4.53 7.92
CA MET A 241 3.32 5.29 9.12
C MET A 241 2.20 4.61 9.92
N ASN A 242 1.31 3.83 9.30
CA ASN A 242 0.21 3.14 10.01
C ASN A 242 0.50 1.69 10.39
N ILE A 243 1.57 1.09 9.86
CA ILE A 243 2.07 -0.17 10.42
C ILE A 243 2.83 0.17 11.69
N ASP A 244 2.53 -0.57 12.76
CA ASP A 244 3.27 -0.54 14.03
C ASP A 244 4.65 -1.18 13.83
N HIS A 245 5.44 -0.56 12.96
CA HIS A 245 6.81 -0.91 12.65
C HIS A 245 7.72 0.11 13.32
N ASN A 246 8.56 -0.37 14.21
CA ASN A 246 9.56 0.46 14.86
C ASN A 246 10.87 -0.33 14.98
N PRO A 247 11.92 0.04 14.23
CA PRO A 247 13.16 -0.73 14.19
C PRO A 247 13.99 -0.64 15.46
N PHE A 248 13.66 0.31 16.35
CA PHE A 248 14.35 0.52 17.61
C PHE A 248 13.71 -0.20 18.78
N CYS A 249 12.50 -0.73 18.65
CA CYS A 249 11.87 -1.53 19.69
C CYS A 249 12.40 -2.97 19.69
N ALA A 250 12.40 -3.65 20.84
CA ALA A 250 12.77 -5.06 20.90
C ALA A 250 11.62 -5.89 20.31
N VAL A 251 11.86 -6.55 19.16
CA VAL A 251 10.99 -7.49 18.42
C VAL A 251 9.50 -7.36 18.79
N ILE A 252 8.74 -6.63 17.98
CA ILE A 252 7.29 -6.81 17.95
C ILE A 252 7.05 -8.20 17.36
N THR A 253 6.93 -9.20 18.24
CA THR A 253 6.28 -10.45 17.92
C THR A 253 4.92 -10.13 17.32
N SER A 254 4.72 -10.57 16.08
CA SER A 254 3.46 -10.59 15.31
C SER A 254 3.16 -9.40 14.40
N LEU A 255 3.88 -9.32 13.28
CA LEU A 255 3.26 -8.99 11.98
C LEU A 255 2.31 -10.11 11.48
N GLY A 256 2.15 -11.19 12.25
CA GLY A 256 1.54 -12.44 11.78
C GLY A 256 0.02 -12.57 11.88
N ASN A 257 -0.76 -11.56 12.30
CA ASN A 257 -2.22 -11.76 12.51
C ASN A 257 -3.16 -10.63 12.07
N ARG A 258 -2.71 -9.60 11.35
CA ARG A 258 -3.64 -8.62 10.75
C ARG A 258 -4.28 -9.10 9.43
N SER A 259 -4.16 -10.39 9.12
CA SER A 259 -4.69 -10.98 7.89
C SER A 259 -6.21 -11.26 8.00
N HIS A 260 -6.98 -10.65 7.09
CA HIS A 260 -8.31 -11.10 6.63
C HIS A 260 -9.52 -11.12 7.57
N SER A 261 -9.48 -10.51 8.76
CA SER A 261 -10.66 -10.54 9.64
C SER A 261 -11.86 -9.76 9.08
N SER A 262 -11.66 -8.62 8.41
CA SER A 262 -12.77 -7.80 7.87
C SER A 262 -13.52 -8.50 6.74
N GLY A 263 -12.83 -9.15 5.81
CA GLY A 263 -13.46 -9.95 4.74
C GLY A 263 -14.18 -11.19 5.27
N LEU A 264 -13.56 -11.91 6.21
CA LEU A 264 -14.18 -13.08 6.84
C LEU A 264 -15.40 -12.68 7.69
N LEU A 265 -15.34 -11.58 8.43
CA LEU A 265 -16.47 -11.06 9.21
C LEU A 265 -17.62 -10.61 8.30
N LEU A 266 -17.33 -9.97 7.17
CA LEU A 266 -18.35 -9.59 6.19
C LEU A 266 -18.98 -10.84 5.55
N LEU A 267 -18.17 -11.83 5.18
CA LEU A 267 -18.66 -13.11 4.65
C LEU A 267 -19.52 -13.86 5.67
N LEU A 268 -19.08 -13.94 6.93
CA LEU A 268 -19.84 -14.56 8.02
C LEU A 268 -21.14 -13.81 8.32
N ALA A 269 -21.13 -12.47 8.27
CA ALA A 269 -22.33 -11.65 8.42
C ALA A 269 -23.32 -11.89 7.26
N LEU A 270 -22.83 -11.98 6.02
CA LEU A 270 -23.66 -12.30 4.86
C LEU A 270 -24.24 -13.72 4.94
N LEU A 271 -23.44 -14.71 5.37
CA LEU A 271 -23.91 -16.08 5.59
C LEU A 271 -24.94 -16.17 6.71
N ALA A 272 -24.76 -15.40 7.80
CA ALA A 272 -25.73 -15.34 8.89
C ALA A 272 -27.05 -14.68 8.44
N LEU A 273 -26.99 -13.61 7.65
CA LEU A 273 -28.16 -12.98 7.03
C LEU A 273 -28.90 -13.94 6.10
N LEU A 274 -28.17 -14.73 5.30
CA LEU A 274 -28.76 -15.77 4.44
C LEU A 274 -29.40 -16.92 5.23
N TYR A 275 -28.94 -17.20 6.45
CA TYR A 275 -29.51 -18.27 7.30
C TYR A 275 -30.75 -17.83 8.07
N LEU A 276 -30.93 -16.51 8.28
CA LEU A 276 -32.08 -15.92 8.99
C LEU A 276 -33.27 -15.61 8.07
N LEU A 277 -33.06 -15.61 6.74
CA LEU A 277 -34.06 -15.38 5.70
C LEU A 277 -34.64 -16.69 5.16
#